data_AF-A0A060C1P9-F1
#
_entry.id   AF-A0A060C1P9-F1
#
_cell.length_a   1.000
_cell.length_b   1.000
_cell.length_c   1.000
_cell.angle_alpha   90.00
_cell.angle_beta   90.00
_cell.angle_gamma   90.00
#
_symmetry.space_group_name_H-M   'P 1'
#
loop_
_entity.id
_entity.type
_entity.pdbx_description
1 polymer ?
#
loop_
_entity_poly.entity_id
_entity_poly.type
_entity_poly.pdbx_seq_one_letter_code
_entity_poly.pdbx_strand_id
1 'polypeptide(L)'
;MGFALLRTGYGDIASQADPNFAANYSGATAAGLRVGAYHLSYAVSVDDAVQEANVCLSILGGRHLDYPVFYDVEPNVAGHEDQAALSPDPAPAPSRGGFAHEVEAARVPAWATLP
;
A
#
# COMPACT_ATOMS: atom_id res chain seq x y z
N MET A 1 21.97 12.03 4.85
CA MET A 1 20.54 11.98 5.23
C MET A 1 19.97 10.66 4.71
N GLY A 2 19.24 9.92 5.54
CA GLY A 2 18.69 8.60 5.21
C GLY A 2 17.20 8.63 4.89
N PHE A 3 16.66 7.46 4.58
CA PHE A 3 15.22 7.24 4.39
C PHE A 3 14.81 5.90 5.00
N ALA A 4 13.52 5.71 5.21
CA ALA A 4 12.93 4.44 5.60
C ALA A 4 11.65 4.19 4.79
N LEU A 5 11.54 3.02 4.16
CA LEU A 5 10.29 2.51 3.60
C LEU A 5 9.72 1.51 4.60
N LEU A 6 8.55 1.83 5.16
CA LEU A 6 7.95 1.07 6.25
C LEU A 6 6.78 0.23 5.75
N ARG A 7 6.75 -1.05 6.10
CA ARG A 7 5.61 -1.90 5.75
C ARG A 7 4.39 -1.49 6.56
N THR A 8 3.27 -1.19 5.91
CA THR A 8 2.00 -0.98 6.61
C THR A 8 1.43 -2.31 7.08
N GLY A 9 1.38 -3.29 6.17
CA GLY A 9 0.85 -4.63 6.40
C GLY A 9 0.96 -5.45 5.13
N TYR A 10 0.18 -6.52 5.07
CA TYR A 10 -0.02 -7.35 3.89
C TYR A 10 -1.49 -7.74 3.78
N GLY A 11 -1.99 -8.02 2.57
CA GLY A 11 -3.37 -8.47 2.36
C GLY A 11 -4.46 -7.50 2.82
N ASP A 12 -5.68 -8.01 2.91
CA ASP A 12 -6.92 -7.23 2.93
C ASP A 12 -7.64 -7.19 4.28
N ILE A 13 -7.06 -7.76 5.34
CA ILE A 13 -7.67 -7.76 6.68
C ILE A 13 -6.85 -7.00 7.73
N ALA A 14 -7.54 -6.33 8.64
CA ALA A 14 -6.92 -5.44 9.64
C ALA A 14 -5.91 -6.14 10.58
N SER A 15 -6.07 -7.44 10.83
CA SER A 15 -5.13 -8.22 11.66
C SER A 15 -3.77 -8.46 10.99
N GLN A 16 -3.63 -8.17 9.70
CA GLN A 16 -2.39 -8.26 8.95
C GLN A 16 -1.59 -6.94 8.93
N ALA A 17 -2.03 -5.93 9.69
CA ALA A 17 -1.21 -4.75 9.95
C ALA A 17 0.15 -5.16 10.55
N ASP A 18 1.23 -4.55 10.08
CA ASP A 18 2.55 -4.76 10.64
C ASP A 18 2.56 -4.21 12.07
N PRO A 19 2.79 -5.06 13.09
CA PRO A 19 2.71 -4.64 14.49
C PRO A 19 3.75 -3.58 14.86
N ASN A 20 4.80 -3.42 14.05
CA ASN A 20 5.86 -2.45 14.29
C ASN A 20 5.68 -1.15 13.48
N PHE A 21 4.70 -1.04 12.59
CA PHE A 21 4.55 0.12 11.71
C PHE A 21 4.53 1.44 12.48
N ALA A 22 3.68 1.54 13.52
CA ALA A 22 3.53 2.76 14.30
C ALA A 22 4.82 3.14 15.06
N ALA A 23 5.50 2.16 15.67
CA ALA A 23 6.76 2.38 16.37
C ALA A 23 7.87 2.80 15.41
N ASN A 24 7.98 2.14 14.25
CA ASN A 24 8.97 2.44 13.22
C ASN A 24 8.74 3.83 12.59
N TYR A 25 7.49 4.21 12.34
CA TYR A 25 7.15 5.53 11.84
C TYR A 25 7.56 6.62 12.84
N SER A 26 7.22 6.44 14.12
CA SER A 26 7.60 7.38 15.18
C SER A 26 9.13 7.50 15.31
N GLY A 27 9.84 6.38 15.32
CA GLY A 27 11.30 6.36 15.40
C GLY A 27 11.98 7.00 14.19
N ALA A 28 11.51 6.70 12.97
CA ALA A 28 12.09 7.23 11.75
C ALA A 28 11.90 8.74 11.64
N THR A 29 10.69 9.24 11.93
CA THR A 29 10.39 10.68 11.93
C THR A 29 11.18 11.42 13.01
N ALA A 30 11.28 10.88 14.23
CA ALA A 30 12.09 11.46 15.31
C ALA A 30 13.60 11.50 14.98
N ALA A 31 14.09 10.54 14.20
CA ALA A 31 15.47 10.51 13.71
C ALA A 31 15.73 11.43 12.50
N GLY A 32 14.71 12.15 12.01
CA GLY A 32 14.84 13.02 10.83
C GLY A 32 15.03 12.26 9.52
N LEU A 33 14.58 11.00 9.45
CA LEU A 33 14.55 10.23 8.20
C LEU A 33 13.34 10.63 7.37
N ARG A 34 13.52 10.65 6.05
CA ARG A 34 12.39 10.77 5.12
C ARG A 34 11.64 9.44 5.05
N VAL A 35 10.33 9.47 5.20
CA VAL A 35 9.50 8.27 5.35
C VAL A 35 8.64 8.00 4.13
N GLY A 36 8.68 6.78 3.62
CA GLY A 36 7.67 6.21 2.72
C GLY A 36 7.06 4.95 3.32
N ALA A 37 6.10 4.36 2.62
CA ALA A 37 5.44 3.15 3.07
C ALA A 37 5.29 2.14 1.93
N TYR A 38 5.18 0.85 2.25
CA TYR A 38 4.79 -0.18 1.28
C TYR A 38 3.75 -1.13 1.87
N HIS A 39 2.95 -1.76 1.01
CA HIS A 39 1.94 -2.74 1.38
C HIS A 39 2.10 -3.99 0.51
N LEU A 40 2.31 -5.15 1.15
CA LEU A 40 2.54 -6.42 0.45
C LEU A 40 1.22 -7.02 0.00
N SER A 41 1.09 -7.22 -1.31
CA SER A 41 -0.15 -7.67 -1.91
C SER A 41 -0.30 -9.19 -1.88
N TYR A 42 -1.50 -9.66 -1.55
CA TYR A 42 -2.04 -10.99 -1.86
C TYR A 42 -3.23 -10.94 -2.85
N ALA A 43 -3.64 -9.75 -3.28
CA ALA A 43 -4.75 -9.56 -4.22
C ALA A 43 -4.59 -10.37 -5.51
N VAL A 44 -5.67 -11.04 -5.91
CA VAL A 44 -5.80 -11.72 -7.22
C VAL A 44 -6.90 -11.09 -8.08
N SER A 45 -7.64 -10.14 -7.52
CA SER A 45 -8.66 -9.35 -8.22
C SER A 45 -8.51 -7.85 -7.95
N VAL A 46 -9.27 -7.03 -8.69
CA VAL A 46 -9.32 -5.57 -8.46
C VAL A 46 -9.97 -5.26 -7.12
N ASP A 47 -11.04 -5.97 -6.77
CA ASP A 47 -11.78 -5.75 -5.53
C ASP A 47 -10.91 -6.08 -4.30
N ASP A 48 -10.07 -7.12 -4.37
CA ASP A 48 -9.09 -7.42 -3.33
C ASP A 48 -8.08 -6.27 -3.20
N ALA A 49 -7.55 -5.77 -4.33
CA ALA A 49 -6.59 -4.68 -4.32
C ALA A 49 -7.16 -3.37 -3.75
N VAL A 50 -8.45 -3.09 -3.99
CA VAL A 50 -9.17 -1.97 -3.36
C VAL A 50 -9.31 -2.20 -1.85
N GLN A 51 -9.59 -3.43 -1.39
CA GLN A 51 -9.63 -3.74 0.04
C GLN A 51 -8.25 -3.60 0.71
N GLU A 52 -7.18 -4.07 0.06
CA GLU A 52 -5.80 -3.87 0.50
C GLU A 52 -5.46 -2.38 0.63
N ALA A 53 -5.88 -1.55 -0.34
CA ALA A 53 -5.68 -0.11 -0.25
C ALA A 53 -6.42 0.51 0.95
N ASN A 54 -7.66 0.09 1.22
CA ASN A 54 -8.42 0.53 2.37
C ASN A 54 -7.74 0.15 3.70
N VAL A 55 -7.23 -1.08 3.81
CA VAL A 55 -6.44 -1.51 4.98
C VAL A 55 -5.18 -0.66 5.10
N CYS A 56 -4.41 -0.50 4.02
CA CYS A 56 -3.22 0.33 4.00
C CYS A 56 -3.51 1.77 4.48
N LEU A 57 -4.56 2.40 3.96
CA LEU A 57 -4.98 3.76 4.34
C LEU A 57 -5.41 3.86 5.80
N SER A 58 -6.13 2.84 6.31
CA SER A 58 -6.51 2.78 7.72
C SER A 58 -5.29 2.72 8.65
N ILE A 59 -4.25 1.97 8.26
CA ILE A 59 -2.99 1.85 9.02
C ILE A 59 -2.22 3.16 8.97
N LEU A 60 -2.14 3.80 7.80
CA LEU A 60 -1.50 5.10 7.62
C LEU A 60 -2.18 6.18 8.47
N GLY A 61 -3.51 6.16 8.58
CA GLY A 61 -4.25 7.05 9.47
C GLY A 61 -3.99 8.54 9.22
N GLY A 62 -3.78 8.92 7.95
CA GLY A 62 -3.50 10.31 7.56
C GLY A 62 -2.10 10.83 7.92
N ARG A 63 -1.17 9.97 8.35
CA ARG A 63 0.23 10.34 8.61
C ARG A 63 0.91 10.89 7.35
N HIS A 64 1.75 11.92 7.53
CA HIS A 64 2.54 12.49 6.45
C HIS A 64 3.60 11.49 5.95
N LEU A 65 3.78 11.41 4.64
CA LEU A 65 4.85 10.63 4.02
C LEU A 65 5.64 11.54 3.08
N ASP A 66 6.97 11.50 3.19
CA ASP A 66 7.89 12.19 2.29
C ASP A 66 8.01 11.46 0.94
N TYR A 67 7.69 10.17 0.92
CA TYR A 67 7.66 9.31 -0.26
C TYR A 67 6.27 8.67 -0.47
N PRO A 68 5.99 8.12 -1.66
CA PRO A 68 4.72 7.46 -1.94
C PRO A 68 4.44 6.23 -1.06
N VAL A 69 3.23 5.70 -1.22
CA VAL A 69 2.92 4.31 -0.83
C VAL A 69 3.28 3.44 -2.03
N PHE A 70 4.11 2.42 -1.80
CA PHE A 70 4.49 1.44 -2.82
C PHE A 70 3.60 0.20 -2.68
N TYR A 71 3.02 -0.25 -3.79
CA TYR A 71 2.30 -1.51 -3.85
C TYR A 71 3.28 -2.63 -4.18
N ASP A 72 3.54 -3.49 -3.20
CA ASP A 72 4.57 -4.52 -3.28
C ASP A 72 3.95 -5.81 -3.80
N VAL A 73 4.21 -6.11 -5.08
CA VAL A 73 3.66 -7.25 -5.81
C VAL A 73 4.80 -8.21 -6.12
N GLU A 74 4.77 -9.37 -5.48
CA GLU A 74 5.79 -10.41 -5.60
C GLU A 74 5.18 -11.71 -6.15
N PRO A 75 5.93 -12.52 -6.90
CA PRO A 75 5.47 -13.85 -7.27
C PRO A 75 5.25 -14.68 -6.00
N ASN A 76 4.11 -15.36 -5.94
CA ASN A 76 3.67 -16.06 -4.74
C ASN A 76 4.55 -17.30 -4.47
N VAL A 77 5.47 -17.21 -3.50
CA VAL A 77 6.36 -18.33 -3.12
C VAL A 77 5.74 -19.29 -2.10
N ALA A 78 4.48 -19.08 -1.70
CA ALA A 78 3.81 -19.85 -0.63
C ALA A 78 2.56 -20.64 -1.09
N GLY A 79 2.54 -21.16 -2.31
CA GLY A 79 1.54 -22.17 -2.74
C GLY A 79 0.10 -21.64 -2.93
N HIS A 80 -0.11 -20.34 -2.90
CA HIS A 80 -1.31 -19.69 -3.43
C HIS A 80 -0.98 -19.14 -4.83
N GLU A 81 -1.99 -19.00 -5.68
CA GLU A 81 -1.84 -18.85 -7.13
C GLU A 81 -0.96 -17.65 -7.55
N ASP A 82 -0.29 -17.80 -8.69
CA ASP A 82 0.72 -16.88 -9.21
C ASP A 82 0.13 -15.50 -9.54
N GLN A 83 0.50 -14.46 -8.77
CA GLN A 83 0.13 -13.07 -9.07
C GLN A 83 0.67 -12.60 -10.44
N ALA A 84 1.65 -13.30 -11.02
CA ALA A 84 2.16 -13.03 -12.37
C ALA A 84 1.33 -13.68 -13.49
N ALA A 85 0.38 -14.58 -13.19
CA ALA A 85 -0.40 -15.28 -14.21
C ALA A 85 -1.52 -14.43 -14.87
N LEU A 86 -1.69 -13.17 -14.45
CA LEU A 86 -2.60 -12.22 -15.09
C LEU A 86 -1.88 -11.38 -16.17
N SER A 87 -1.81 -11.98 -17.37
CA SER A 87 -1.62 -11.40 -18.72
C SER A 87 -0.22 -10.96 -19.18
N PRO A 88 0.19 -11.34 -20.42
CA PRO A 88 1.39 -10.84 -21.10
C PRO A 88 1.24 -9.41 -21.67
N ASP A 89 0.27 -8.63 -21.18
CA ASP A 89 -0.08 -7.31 -21.71
C ASP A 89 0.71 -6.22 -20.95
N PRO A 90 1.30 -5.20 -21.61
CA PRO A 90 1.94 -4.06 -20.96
C PRO A 90 1.04 -3.17 -20.08
N ALA A 91 -0.27 -3.45 -19.99
CA ALA A 91 -1.15 -2.80 -19.04
C ALA A 91 -0.86 -3.29 -17.60
N PRO A 92 -0.91 -2.43 -16.56
CA PRO A 92 -0.81 -2.91 -15.18
C PRO A 92 -1.90 -3.96 -14.95
N ALA A 93 -1.52 -5.13 -14.41
CA ALA A 93 -2.48 -6.16 -13.98
C ALA A 93 -3.65 -5.49 -13.23
N PRO A 94 -4.91 -5.90 -13.44
CA PRO A 94 -6.09 -5.19 -12.93
C PRO A 94 -6.01 -4.81 -11.44
N SER A 95 -5.38 -5.67 -10.63
CA SER A 95 -5.10 -5.44 -9.21
C SER A 95 -4.21 -4.20 -8.95
N ARG A 96 -3.17 -3.98 -9.76
CA ARG A 96 -2.26 -2.81 -9.61
C ARG A 96 -2.99 -1.48 -9.82
N GLY A 97 -3.95 -1.44 -10.75
CA GLY A 97 -4.74 -0.24 -11.02
C GLY A 97 -5.71 0.11 -9.88
N GLY A 98 -6.35 -0.90 -9.29
CA GLY A 98 -7.29 -0.72 -8.18
C GLY A 98 -6.65 -0.11 -6.94
N PHE A 99 -5.51 -0.64 -6.51
CA PHE A 99 -4.81 -0.12 -5.33
C PHE A 99 -4.35 1.32 -5.52
N ALA A 100 -3.71 1.62 -6.66
CA ALA A 100 -3.19 2.96 -6.93
C ALA A 100 -4.30 4.01 -6.98
N HIS A 101 -5.43 3.71 -7.63
CA HIS A 101 -6.57 4.62 -7.71
C HIS A 101 -7.11 5.01 -6.33
N GLU A 102 -7.26 4.04 -5.43
CA GLU A 102 -7.80 4.27 -4.09
C GLU A 102 -6.84 5.10 -3.22
N VAL A 103 -5.54 4.80 -3.26
CA VAL A 103 -4.52 5.58 -2.53
C VAL A 103 -4.42 7.01 -3.06
N GLU A 104 -4.56 7.22 -4.36
CA GLU A 104 -4.59 8.56 -4.97
C GLU A 104 -5.86 9.32 -4.59
N ALA A 105 -7.03 8.68 -4.65
CA ALA A 105 -8.30 9.27 -4.25
C ALA A 105 -8.28 9.77 -2.80
N ALA A 106 -7.68 9.01 -1.88
CA ALA A 106 -7.53 9.41 -0.48
C ALA A 106 -6.57 10.61 -0.26
N ARG A 107 -5.71 10.93 -1.23
CA ARG A 107 -4.83 12.12 -1.20
C ARG A 107 -5.51 13.36 -1.77
N VAL A 108 -6.58 13.20 -2.55
CA VAL A 108 -7.37 14.33 -3.06
C VAL A 108 -8.26 14.84 -1.91
N PRO A 109 -8.12 16.11 -1.49
CA PRO A 109 -8.99 16.66 -0.47
C PRO A 109 -10.46 16.58 -0.91
N ALA A 110 -11.37 16.24 0.02
CA ALA A 110 -12.81 16.11 -0.29
C ALA A 110 -13.46 17.38 -0.88
N TRP A 111 -12.81 18.55 -0.78
CA TRP A 111 -13.28 19.79 -1.39
C TRP A 111 -12.89 19.94 -2.87
N ALA A 112 -11.91 19.16 -3.36
CA ALA A 112 -11.41 19.22 -4.73
C ALA A 112 -12.22 18.36 -5.72
N THR A 113 -13.24 17.64 -5.24
CA THR A 113 -14.12 16.75 -6.03
C THR A 113 -15.56 17.26 -6.17
N LEU A 114 -15.86 18.49 -5.76
CA LEU A 114 -17.17 19.11 -5.98
C LEU A 114 -17.27 19.71 -7.40
N PRO A 115 -18.41 19.54 -8.11
CA PRO A 115 -18.62 20.05 -9.46
C PRO A 115 -18.70 21.59 -9.54
#